data_AF-A0AAD4UHE4-F1
#
_entry.id   AF-A0AAD4UHE4-F1
#
_cell.length_a   1.000
_cell.length_b   1.000
_cell.length_c   1.000
_cell.angle_alpha   90.00
_cell.angle_beta   90.00
_cell.angle_gamma   90.00
#
_symmetry.space_group_name_H-M   'P 1'
#
loop_
_entity.id
_entity.type
_entity.pdbx_description
1 polymer ?
#
loop_
_entity_poly.entity_id
_entity_poly.type
_entity_poly.pdbx_seq_one_letter_code
_entity_poly.pdbx_strand_id
1 'polypeptide(L)'
;MEIPGLSERKDPALNQKTHFSMEPIQVFNTYSNEDDHHCNKDVDPMVASAEYIWRSRWRDMGLEKVGMYIKTVTDGNVVHQDSRIQVNDLLMEMDGMNLIQQLKRKLQSLEQKGHWWVKKAQLEQSVKEKKDHMEKLEGYGVAAQGPCKAVSEHLQEAQAQYQALEHKYSKAECLIKDYQQETNFLKKKTA
;
A
#
# COMPACT_ATOMS: atom_id res chain seq x y z
N MET A 1 -43.42 24.93 -27.24
CA MET A 1 -43.77 24.02 -28.36
C MET A 1 -45.18 23.52 -28.10
N GLU A 2 -46.00 23.27 -29.11
CA GLU A 2 -47.34 22.71 -28.91
C GLU A 2 -47.41 21.33 -29.55
N ILE A 3 -48.00 20.38 -28.83
CA ILE A 3 -48.26 19.03 -29.34
C ILE A 3 -49.76 18.83 -29.52
N PRO A 4 -50.20 17.92 -30.41
CA PRO A 4 -51.61 17.59 -30.57
C PRO A 4 -52.27 17.31 -29.21
N GLY A 5 -53.47 17.87 -29.02
CA GLY A 5 -54.27 17.71 -27.82
C GLY A 5 -54.76 16.27 -27.59
N LEU A 6 -55.51 16.07 -26.51
CA LEU A 6 -56.05 14.75 -26.18
C LEU A 6 -57.10 14.31 -27.23
N SER A 7 -57.13 13.02 -27.55
CA SER A 7 -58.11 12.43 -28.47
C SER A 7 -59.52 12.40 -27.87
N GLU A 8 -60.55 12.45 -28.73
CA GLU A 8 -61.93 12.49 -28.27
C GLU A 8 -62.32 11.17 -27.62
N ARG A 9 -62.93 11.25 -26.44
CA ARG A 9 -63.33 10.06 -25.71
C ARG A 9 -64.64 9.53 -26.32
N LYS A 10 -64.57 8.33 -26.91
CA LYS A 10 -65.67 7.75 -27.69
C LYS A 10 -66.94 7.38 -26.89
N ASP A 11 -66.85 7.19 -25.57
CA ASP A 11 -67.99 6.85 -24.70
C ASP A 11 -67.94 7.54 -23.32
N PRO A 12 -68.44 8.77 -23.18
CA PRO A 12 -68.56 9.43 -21.87
C PRO A 12 -69.78 8.89 -21.10
N ALA A 13 -69.60 8.58 -19.81
CA ALA A 13 -70.72 8.24 -18.94
C ALA A 13 -71.64 9.46 -18.77
N LEU A 14 -72.96 9.29 -18.88
CA LEU A 14 -73.95 10.39 -18.91
C LEU A 14 -73.94 11.32 -17.67
N ASN A 15 -73.26 10.92 -16.60
CA ASN A 15 -73.21 11.58 -15.29
C ASN A 15 -71.82 12.14 -14.93
N GLN A 16 -70.90 12.24 -15.89
CA GLN A 16 -69.58 12.82 -15.65
C GLN A 16 -69.61 14.35 -15.67
N LYS A 17 -69.24 14.98 -14.54
CA LYS A 17 -69.20 16.44 -14.39
C LYS A 17 -67.86 17.08 -14.80
N THR A 18 -66.85 16.27 -15.12
CA THR A 18 -65.53 16.73 -15.55
C THR A 18 -65.31 16.39 -17.02
N HIS A 19 -64.76 17.35 -17.77
CA HIS A 19 -64.36 17.18 -19.17
C HIS A 19 -62.86 17.48 -19.30
N PHE A 20 -62.21 16.82 -20.26
CA PHE A 20 -60.80 17.05 -20.56
C PHE A 20 -60.69 18.00 -21.76
N SER A 21 -59.75 18.96 -21.69
CA SER A 21 -59.49 19.85 -22.82
C SER A 21 -58.87 19.07 -23.97
N MET A 22 -59.38 19.34 -25.18
CA MET A 22 -58.88 18.79 -26.45
C MET A 22 -57.97 19.78 -27.19
N GLU A 23 -57.74 20.96 -26.60
CA GLU A 23 -56.85 21.96 -27.17
C GLU A 23 -55.40 21.44 -27.23
N PRO A 24 -54.58 21.97 -28.16
CA PRO A 24 -53.16 21.64 -28.22
C PRO A 24 -52.47 21.80 -26.86
N ILE A 25 -51.68 20.80 -26.46
CA ILE A 25 -51.01 20.83 -25.15
C ILE A 25 -49.76 21.69 -25.26
N GLN A 26 -49.65 22.66 -24.37
CA GLN A 26 -48.47 23.52 -24.25
C GLN A 26 -47.31 22.76 -23.60
N VAL A 27 -46.19 22.66 -24.33
CA VAL A 27 -44.93 22.07 -23.86
C VAL A 27 -43.92 23.19 -23.63
N PHE A 28 -43.53 23.35 -22.37
CA PHE A 28 -42.51 24.31 -21.93
C PHE A 28 -41.15 23.63 -21.88
N ASN A 29 -40.10 24.37 -22.25
CA ASN A 29 -38.73 23.88 -22.12
C ASN A 29 -38.30 23.96 -20.66
N THR A 30 -37.73 22.87 -20.17
CA THR A 30 -37.03 22.80 -18.88
C THR A 30 -35.52 22.75 -19.11
N TYR A 31 -34.75 22.87 -18.03
CA TYR A 31 -33.30 22.69 -18.10
C TYR A 31 -32.95 21.29 -18.66
N SER A 32 -31.88 21.24 -19.46
CA SER A 32 -31.34 19.97 -19.95
C SER A 32 -30.68 19.21 -18.80
N ASN A 33 -30.63 17.88 -18.89
CA ASN A 33 -29.87 17.06 -17.94
C ASN A 33 -28.36 17.35 -17.96
N GLU A 34 -27.88 18.03 -19.00
CA GLU A 34 -26.50 18.53 -19.13
C GLU A 34 -26.29 19.81 -18.29
N ASP A 35 -27.32 20.63 -18.13
CA ASP A 35 -27.28 21.91 -17.38
C ASP A 35 -27.68 21.72 -15.90
N ASP A 36 -28.52 20.73 -15.61
CA ASP A 36 -28.99 20.42 -14.25
C ASP A 36 -28.92 18.92 -13.94
N HIS A 37 -27.93 18.53 -13.15
CA HIS A 37 -27.69 17.17 -12.73
C HIS A 37 -28.59 16.79 -11.55
N HIS A 38 -29.84 16.42 -11.85
CA HIS A 38 -30.84 15.99 -10.86
C HIS A 38 -30.50 14.67 -10.12
N CYS A 39 -29.42 13.99 -10.50
CA CYS A 39 -29.00 12.73 -9.90
C CYS A 39 -28.31 12.95 -8.55
N ASN A 40 -28.99 12.64 -7.45
CA ASN A 40 -28.37 12.64 -6.13
C ASN A 40 -27.55 11.34 -5.90
N LYS A 41 -26.23 11.45 -6.05
CA LYS A 41 -25.29 10.32 -5.86
C LYS A 41 -24.99 10.02 -4.39
N ASP A 42 -25.38 10.90 -3.48
CA ASP A 42 -25.13 10.74 -2.04
C ASP A 42 -26.20 9.88 -1.35
N VAL A 43 -27.28 9.53 -2.06
CA VAL A 43 -28.34 8.67 -1.54
C VAL A 43 -27.99 7.21 -1.81
N ASP A 44 -27.54 6.51 -0.78
CA ASP A 44 -27.38 5.07 -0.79
C ASP A 44 -28.51 4.40 0.03
N PRO A 45 -29.49 3.75 -0.64
CA PRO A 45 -30.62 3.13 0.06
C PRO A 45 -30.19 1.95 0.94
N MET A 46 -29.08 1.27 0.63
CA MET A 46 -28.59 0.14 1.42
C MET A 46 -27.91 0.64 2.70
N VAL A 47 -27.09 1.69 2.62
CA VAL A 47 -26.51 2.36 3.80
C VAL A 47 -27.62 2.94 4.67
N ALA A 48 -28.57 3.67 4.08
CA ALA A 48 -29.69 4.25 4.82
C ALA A 48 -30.53 3.18 5.54
N SER A 49 -30.79 2.04 4.88
CA SER A 49 -31.50 0.91 5.48
C SER A 49 -30.71 0.25 6.59
N ALA A 50 -29.40 0.05 6.40
CA ALA A 50 -28.53 -0.51 7.43
C ALA A 50 -28.46 0.40 8.67
N GLU A 51 -28.33 1.72 8.47
CA GLU A 51 -28.39 2.69 9.57
C GLU A 51 -29.74 2.68 10.28
N TYR A 52 -30.85 2.60 9.53
CA TYR A 52 -32.18 2.54 10.10
C TYR A 52 -32.38 1.28 10.96
N ILE A 53 -32.03 0.10 10.43
CA ILE A 53 -32.15 -1.18 11.15
C ILE A 53 -31.25 -1.16 12.40
N TRP A 54 -30.02 -0.68 12.27
CA TRP A 54 -29.11 -0.54 13.40
C TRP A 54 -29.68 0.41 14.46
N ARG A 55 -30.17 1.59 14.07
CA ARG A 55 -30.84 2.54 14.97
C ARG A 55 -32.09 1.95 15.62
N SER A 56 -32.88 1.17 14.89
CA SER A 56 -34.08 0.51 15.45
C SER A 56 -33.70 -0.53 16.49
N ARG A 57 -32.75 -1.41 16.17
CA ARG A 57 -32.26 -2.42 17.11
C ARG A 57 -31.58 -1.79 18.33
N TRP A 58 -30.91 -0.64 18.15
CA TRP A 58 -30.34 0.16 19.23
C TRP A 58 -31.43 0.71 20.17
N ARG A 59 -32.56 1.16 19.62
CA ARG A 59 -33.75 1.53 20.41
C ARG A 59 -34.36 0.32 21.12
N ASP A 60 -34.55 -0.79 20.41
CA ASP A 60 -35.16 -2.02 20.95
C ASP A 60 -34.37 -2.63 22.13
N MET A 61 -33.04 -2.48 22.11
CA MET A 61 -32.16 -2.89 23.22
C MET A 61 -32.14 -1.90 24.40
N GLY A 62 -32.93 -0.82 24.35
CA GLY A 62 -32.93 0.25 25.36
C GLY A 62 -31.63 1.07 25.38
N LEU A 63 -30.77 0.90 24.38
CA LEU A 63 -29.49 1.60 24.27
C LEU A 63 -29.65 3.04 23.76
N GLU A 64 -30.86 3.45 23.38
CA GLU A 64 -31.21 4.85 23.14
C GLU A 64 -30.92 5.75 24.36
N LYS A 65 -30.93 5.16 25.56
CA LYS A 65 -30.51 5.79 26.82
C LYS A 65 -29.06 5.46 27.19
N VAL A 66 -28.27 4.85 26.31
CA VAL A 66 -26.80 4.75 26.46
C VAL A 66 -26.20 5.97 25.81
N GLY A 67 -26.51 7.11 26.42
CA GLY A 67 -25.81 8.35 26.20
C GLY A 67 -24.54 8.43 27.04
N MET A 68 -23.63 9.32 26.68
CA MET A 68 -22.57 9.71 27.62
C MET A 68 -23.15 10.71 28.60
N TYR A 69 -23.37 10.24 29.82
CA TYR A 69 -23.84 11.06 30.92
C TYR A 69 -22.67 11.60 31.72
N ILE A 70 -22.82 12.83 32.20
CA ILE A 70 -21.88 13.42 33.14
C ILE A 70 -22.04 12.70 34.48
N LYS A 71 -21.05 11.91 34.89
CA LYS A 71 -21.13 11.15 36.14
C LYS A 71 -20.71 11.97 37.35
N THR A 72 -19.82 12.94 37.17
CA THR A 72 -19.29 13.79 38.23
C THR A 72 -18.92 15.15 37.66
N VAL A 73 -19.09 16.20 38.46
CA VAL A 73 -18.56 17.54 38.21
C VAL A 73 -17.63 17.86 39.38
N THR A 74 -16.38 18.23 39.09
CA THR A 74 -15.37 18.51 40.11
C THR A 74 -15.51 19.94 40.62
N ASP A 75 -15.54 20.11 41.94
CA ASP A 75 -15.63 21.42 42.58
C ASP A 75 -14.46 22.33 42.16
N GLY A 76 -14.77 23.58 41.82
CA GLY A 76 -13.79 24.60 41.45
C GLY A 76 -13.36 24.61 39.98
N ASN A 77 -13.86 23.71 39.13
CA ASN A 77 -13.64 23.79 37.69
C ASN A 77 -14.60 24.79 36.99
N VAL A 78 -14.32 25.11 35.72
CA VAL A 78 -15.14 26.06 34.92
C VAL A 78 -16.59 25.60 34.80
N VAL A 79 -16.82 24.29 34.70
CA VAL A 79 -18.14 23.67 34.55
C VAL A 79 -18.98 23.85 35.84
N HIS A 80 -18.36 23.70 37.01
CA HIS A 80 -18.94 23.89 38.33
C HIS A 80 -19.29 25.37 38.58
N GLN A 81 -18.43 26.29 38.15
CA GLN A 81 -18.67 27.73 38.30
C GLN A 81 -19.81 28.23 37.40
N ASP A 82 -19.89 27.75 36.15
CA ASP A 82 -20.92 28.15 35.19
C ASP A 82 -22.31 27.58 35.53
N SER A 83 -22.38 26.47 36.29
CA SER A 83 -23.63 25.84 36.78
C SER A 83 -24.64 25.39 35.70
N ARG A 84 -24.36 25.61 34.42
CA ARG A 84 -25.22 25.22 33.28
C ARG A 84 -25.25 23.73 33.04
N ILE A 85 -24.19 23.03 33.45
CA ILE A 85 -23.96 21.62 33.18
C ILE A 85 -23.97 20.88 34.52
N GLN A 86 -24.81 19.85 34.63
CA GLN A 86 -25.04 19.11 35.86
C GLN A 86 -24.70 17.61 35.71
N VAL A 87 -24.55 16.95 36.86
CA VAL A 87 -24.44 15.49 36.90
C VAL A 87 -25.73 14.88 36.34
N ASN A 88 -25.58 13.83 35.53
CA ASN A 88 -26.59 13.14 34.73
C ASN A 88 -27.08 13.88 33.48
N ASP A 89 -26.51 15.04 33.15
CA ASP A 89 -26.77 15.64 31.84
C ASP A 89 -26.22 14.75 30.72
N LEU A 90 -26.96 14.73 29.60
CA LEU A 90 -26.64 13.94 28.41
C LEU A 90 -25.79 14.76 27.44
N LEU A 91 -24.57 14.29 27.15
CA LEU A 91 -23.72 14.85 26.11
C LEU A 91 -24.15 14.34 24.73
N MET A 92 -24.74 15.23 23.93
CA MET A 92 -25.21 14.93 22.57
C MET A 92 -24.13 15.18 21.50
N GLU A 93 -23.37 16.27 21.67
CA GLU A 93 -22.44 16.79 20.68
C GLU A 93 -21.19 17.34 21.38
N MET A 94 -20.02 17.15 20.77
CA MET A 94 -18.74 17.66 21.25
C MET A 94 -17.98 18.21 20.03
N ASP A 95 -17.47 19.43 20.12
CA ASP A 95 -16.71 20.09 19.04
C ASP A 95 -17.41 20.13 17.67
N GLY A 96 -18.74 20.32 17.63
CA GLY A 96 -19.49 20.38 16.38
C GLY A 96 -19.81 19.01 15.75
N MET A 97 -19.54 17.91 16.45
CA MET A 97 -19.76 16.54 15.97
C MET A 97 -20.55 15.72 16.97
N ASN A 98 -21.49 14.92 16.47
CA ASN A 98 -22.16 13.98 17.34
C ASN A 98 -21.13 12.95 17.86
N LEU A 99 -21.37 12.50 19.08
CA LEU A 99 -20.43 11.62 19.79
C LEU A 99 -20.16 10.31 19.04
N ILE A 100 -21.16 9.79 18.31
CA ILE A 100 -21.03 8.58 17.48
C ILE A 100 -19.99 8.80 16.37
N GLN A 101 -20.01 9.94 15.69
CA GLN A 101 -19.02 10.29 14.66
C GLN A 101 -17.63 10.43 15.26
N GLN A 102 -17.50 11.05 16.43
CA GLN A 102 -16.22 11.20 17.11
C GLN A 102 -15.64 9.82 17.51
N LEU A 103 -16.46 8.92 18.02
CA LEU A 103 -16.08 7.54 18.34
C LEU A 103 -15.66 6.75 17.09
N LYS A 104 -16.42 6.86 15.99
CA LYS A 104 -16.05 6.25 14.69
C LYS A 104 -14.69 6.73 14.20
N ARG A 105 -14.42 8.05 14.26
CA ARG A 105 -13.11 8.62 13.88
C ARG A 105 -11.98 8.13 14.77
N LYS A 106 -12.19 8.09 16.09
CA LYS A 106 -11.19 7.55 17.03
C LYS A 106 -10.92 6.08 16.77
N LEU A 107 -11.95 5.28 16.51
CA LEU A 107 -11.81 3.87 16.14
C LEU A 107 -10.96 3.72 14.87
N GLN A 108 -11.32 4.45 13.80
CA GLN A 108 -10.56 4.43 12.55
C GLN A 108 -9.10 4.86 12.75
N SER A 109 -8.84 5.88 13.58
CA SER A 109 -7.47 6.29 13.93
C SER A 109 -6.69 5.20 14.67
N LEU A 110 -7.35 4.46 15.57
CA LEU A 110 -6.75 3.35 16.30
C LEU A 110 -6.47 2.14 15.40
N GLU A 111 -7.39 1.81 14.48
CA GLU A 111 -7.19 0.75 13.47
C GLU A 111 -5.99 1.08 12.57
N GLN A 112 -5.90 2.32 12.09
CA GLN A 112 -4.77 2.78 11.29
C GLN A 112 -3.45 2.70 12.06
N LYS A 113 -3.46 3.06 13.34
CA LYS A 113 -2.29 2.84 14.22
C LYS A 113 -1.94 1.36 14.32
N GLY A 114 -2.94 0.48 14.51
CA GLY A 114 -2.75 -0.98 14.52
C GLY A 114 -2.08 -1.49 13.24
N HIS A 115 -2.58 -1.09 12.07
CA HIS A 115 -1.95 -1.41 10.78
C HIS A 115 -0.51 -0.91 10.70
N TRP A 116 -0.23 0.31 11.18
CA TRP A 116 1.13 0.85 11.22
C TRP A 116 2.07 0.02 12.08
N TRP A 117 1.63 -0.45 13.26
CA TRP A 117 2.43 -1.31 14.13
C TRP A 117 2.79 -2.65 13.48
N VAL A 118 1.82 -3.29 12.81
CA VAL A 118 2.05 -4.55 12.10
C VAL A 118 3.06 -4.35 10.96
N LYS A 119 2.89 -3.29 10.16
CA LYS A 119 3.80 -2.97 9.06
C LYS A 119 5.21 -2.64 9.56
N LYS A 120 5.33 -1.91 10.67
CA LYS A 120 6.61 -1.62 11.30
C LYS A 120 7.31 -2.90 11.75
N ALA A 121 6.62 -3.79 12.46
CA ALA A 121 7.17 -5.07 12.89
C ALA A 121 7.63 -5.92 11.69
N GLN A 122 6.86 -5.94 10.60
CA GLN A 122 7.24 -6.63 9.37
C GLN A 122 8.52 -6.06 8.74
N LEU A 123 8.65 -4.73 8.68
CA LEU A 123 9.86 -4.08 8.14
C LEU A 123 11.08 -4.32 9.02
N GLU A 124 10.94 -4.23 10.34
CA GLU A 124 12.02 -4.53 11.28
C GLU A 124 12.50 -5.97 11.15
N GLN A 125 11.58 -6.93 11.00
CA GLN A 125 11.90 -8.32 10.73
C GLN A 125 12.65 -8.48 9.40
N SER A 126 12.17 -7.85 8.32
CA SER A 126 12.83 -7.93 7.01
C SER A 126 14.24 -7.32 7.03
N VAL A 127 14.42 -6.18 7.71
CA VAL A 127 15.73 -5.56 7.90
C VAL A 127 16.66 -6.49 8.68
N LYS A 128 16.16 -7.14 9.74
CA LYS A 128 16.92 -8.09 10.54
C LYS A 128 17.36 -9.31 9.72
N GLU A 129 16.44 -9.92 8.97
CA GLU A 129 16.75 -11.05 8.10
C GLU A 129 17.77 -10.69 7.01
N LYS A 130 17.61 -9.52 6.37
CA LYS A 130 18.55 -9.03 5.37
C LYS A 130 19.93 -8.75 5.96
N LYS A 131 19.98 -8.19 7.17
CA LYS A 131 21.24 -7.99 7.91
C LYS A 131 21.94 -9.33 8.17
N ASP A 132 21.23 -10.29 8.72
CA ASP A 132 21.79 -11.61 9.05
C ASP A 132 22.22 -12.38 7.78
N HIS A 133 21.49 -12.20 6.67
CA HIS A 133 21.89 -12.74 5.37
C HIS A 133 23.17 -12.09 4.83
N MET A 134 23.28 -10.76 4.95
CA MET A 134 24.47 -10.02 4.53
C MET A 134 25.71 -10.42 5.34
N GLU A 135 25.55 -10.59 6.65
CA GLU A 135 26.63 -11.06 7.54
C GLU A 135 27.14 -12.46 7.15
N LYS A 136 26.24 -13.37 6.76
CA LYS A 136 26.62 -14.69 6.22
C LYS A 136 27.40 -14.58 4.91
N LEU A 137 26.94 -13.73 3.99
CA LEU A 137 27.62 -13.48 2.71
C LEU A 137 29.02 -12.90 2.92
N GLU A 138 29.18 -11.97 3.86
CA GLU A 138 30.47 -11.42 4.27
C GLU A 138 31.38 -12.51 4.83
N GLY A 139 30.85 -13.38 5.69
CA GLY A 139 31.57 -14.55 6.21
C GLY A 139 32.06 -15.50 5.12
N TYR A 140 31.22 -15.80 4.12
CA TYR A 140 31.64 -16.59 2.96
C TYR A 140 32.72 -15.89 2.12
N GLY A 141 32.61 -14.57 1.94
CA GLY A 141 33.61 -13.76 1.24
C GLY A 141 34.98 -13.83 1.92
N VAL A 142 35.02 -13.69 3.25
CA VAL A 142 36.26 -13.83 4.03
C VAL A 142 36.79 -15.26 3.98
N ALA A 143 35.94 -16.27 4.14
CA ALA A 143 36.35 -17.68 4.12
C ALA A 143 36.96 -18.10 2.77
N ALA A 144 36.46 -17.56 1.66
CA ALA A 144 36.99 -17.84 0.32
C ALA A 144 38.40 -17.24 0.08
N GLN A 145 38.79 -16.22 0.85
CA GLN A 145 40.09 -15.54 0.69
C GLN A 145 41.27 -16.49 0.95
N GLY A 146 41.16 -17.41 1.92
CA GLY A 146 42.20 -18.39 2.25
C GLY A 146 42.53 -19.33 1.08
N PRO A 147 41.54 -20.06 0.52
CA PRO A 147 41.72 -20.88 -0.68
C PRO A 147 42.27 -20.09 -1.88
N CYS A 148 41.75 -18.89 -2.16
CA CYS A 148 42.25 -18.07 -3.25
C CYS A 148 43.73 -17.71 -3.06
N LYS A 149 44.13 -17.38 -1.83
CA LYS A 149 45.53 -17.08 -1.51
C LYS A 149 46.43 -18.30 -1.68
N ALA A 150 46.00 -19.46 -1.18
CA ALA A 150 46.74 -20.71 -1.33
C ALA A 150 46.93 -21.11 -2.81
N VAL A 151 45.89 -20.96 -3.63
CA VAL A 151 45.98 -21.20 -5.09
C VAL A 151 46.95 -20.22 -5.75
N SER A 152 46.93 -18.94 -5.36
CA SER A 152 47.87 -17.94 -5.88
C SER A 152 49.32 -18.25 -5.51
N GLU A 153 49.57 -18.70 -4.28
CA GLU A 153 50.90 -19.10 -3.80
C GLU A 153 51.40 -20.33 -4.57
N HIS A 154 50.57 -21.36 -4.72
CA HIS A 154 50.91 -22.54 -5.52
C HIS A 154 51.20 -22.20 -6.99
N LEU A 155 50.44 -21.27 -7.58
CA LEU A 155 50.69 -20.81 -8.94
C LEU A 155 52.05 -20.11 -9.04
N GLN A 156 52.40 -19.27 -8.06
CA GLN A 156 53.68 -18.56 -8.03
C GLN A 156 54.85 -19.53 -7.86
N GLU A 157 54.73 -20.54 -6.99
CA GLU A 157 55.73 -21.60 -6.85
C GLU A 157 55.91 -22.40 -8.14
N ALA A 158 54.81 -22.81 -8.78
CA ALA A 158 54.86 -23.52 -10.05
C ALA A 158 55.54 -22.67 -11.14
N GLN A 159 55.21 -21.38 -11.24
CA GLN A 159 55.86 -20.45 -12.16
C GLN A 159 57.37 -20.36 -11.92
N ALA A 160 57.80 -20.24 -10.66
CA ALA A 160 59.22 -20.21 -10.32
C ALA A 160 59.94 -21.53 -10.69
N GLN A 161 59.28 -22.67 -10.48
CA GLN A 161 59.80 -23.97 -10.90
C GLN A 161 59.95 -24.07 -12.41
N TYR A 162 58.95 -23.61 -13.18
CA TYR A 162 59.02 -23.57 -14.64
C TYR A 162 60.16 -22.68 -15.14
N GLN A 163 60.35 -21.48 -14.58
CA GLN A 163 61.46 -20.59 -14.95
C GLN A 163 62.83 -21.22 -14.65
N ALA A 164 62.97 -21.88 -13.50
CA ALA A 164 64.20 -22.59 -13.16
C ALA A 164 64.48 -23.74 -14.13
N LEU A 165 63.43 -24.44 -14.58
CA LEU A 165 63.52 -25.51 -15.56
C LEU A 165 63.88 -24.98 -16.95
N GLU A 166 63.26 -23.89 -17.38
CA GLU A 166 63.55 -23.20 -18.64
C GLU A 166 65.03 -22.79 -18.73
N HIS A 167 65.57 -22.18 -17.66
CA HIS A 167 66.99 -21.83 -17.61
C HIS A 167 67.92 -23.06 -17.74
N LYS A 168 67.56 -24.19 -17.12
CA LYS A 168 68.31 -25.46 -17.27
C LYS A 168 68.25 -25.97 -18.72
N TYR A 169 67.09 -25.91 -19.37
CA TYR A 169 66.94 -26.30 -20.77
C TYR A 169 67.75 -25.39 -21.70
N SER A 170 67.70 -24.06 -21.53
CA SER A 170 68.52 -23.14 -22.33
C SER A 170 70.02 -23.42 -22.21
N LYS A 171 70.49 -23.77 -21.01
CA LYS A 171 71.89 -24.14 -20.78
C LYS A 171 72.26 -25.44 -21.50
N ALA A 172 71.39 -26.45 -21.43
CA ALA A 172 71.59 -27.70 -22.16
C ALA A 172 71.58 -27.47 -23.69
N GLU A 173 70.71 -26.59 -24.18
CA GLU A 173 70.64 -26.23 -25.60
C GLU A 173 71.93 -25.55 -26.10
N CYS A 174 72.54 -24.68 -25.29
CA CYS A 174 73.85 -24.08 -25.60
C CYS A 174 74.94 -25.15 -25.72
N LEU A 175 75.02 -26.07 -24.75
CA LEU A 175 75.99 -27.17 -24.79
C LEU A 175 75.82 -28.02 -26.06
N ILE A 176 74.58 -28.35 -26.43
CA ILE A 176 74.30 -29.11 -27.66
C ILE A 176 74.82 -28.36 -28.90
N LYS A 177 74.60 -27.05 -28.98
CA LYS A 177 75.09 -26.21 -30.07
C LYS A 177 76.63 -26.19 -30.13
N ASP A 178 77.30 -26.06 -28.98
CA ASP A 178 78.77 -26.08 -28.89
C ASP A 178 79.34 -27.41 -29.41
N TYR A 179 78.80 -28.55 -28.95
CA TYR A 179 79.21 -29.88 -29.43
C TYR A 179 78.97 -30.07 -30.94
N GLN A 180 77.85 -29.57 -31.47
CA GLN A 180 77.57 -29.59 -32.91
C GLN A 180 78.58 -28.74 -33.69
N GLN A 181 78.99 -27.60 -33.15
CA GLN A 181 80.00 -26.74 -33.77
C GLN A 181 81.38 -27.41 -33.82
N GLU A 182 81.80 -28.02 -32.70
CA GLU A 182 83.07 -28.75 -32.56
C GLU A 182 83.16 -29.93 -33.55
N THR A 183 82.10 -30.74 -33.63
CA THR A 183 82.04 -31.88 -34.56
C THR A 183 82.06 -31.45 -36.03
N ASN A 184 81.41 -30.35 -36.37
CA ASN A 184 81.50 -29.76 -37.72
C ASN A 184 82.90 -29.22 -38.02
N PHE A 185 83.59 -28.63 -37.04
CA PHE A 185 84.97 -28.18 -37.17
C PHE A 185 85.93 -29.36 -37.43
N LEU A 186 85.77 -30.44 -36.66
CA LEU A 186 86.56 -31.66 -36.81
C LEU A 186 86.33 -32.31 -38.19
N LYS A 187 85.08 -32.43 -38.64
CA LYS A 187 84.74 -32.97 -39.97
C LYS A 187 85.35 -32.15 -41.12
N LYS A 188 85.49 -30.82 -40.97
CA LYS A 188 86.17 -29.96 -41.96
C LYS A 188 87.69 -30.08 -41.93
N LYS A 189 88.29 -30.57 -40.84
CA LYS A 189 89.74 -30.78 -40.70
C LYS A 189 90.20 -32.14 -41.22
N THR A 190 89.27 -33.10 -41.30
CA THR A 190 89.51 -34.47 -41.79
C THR A 190 88.98 -34.73 -43.20
N ALA A 191 88.42 -33.71 -43.86
CA ALA A 191 88.08 -33.69 -45.29
C ALA A 191 89.07 -32.79 -46.04
#